data_AF-A0AAZ3RXJ8-F1
#
_entry.id   AF-A0AAZ3RXJ8-F1
#
_cell.length_a   1.000
_cell.length_b   1.000
_cell.length_c   1.000
_cell.angle_alpha   90.00
_cell.angle_beta   90.00
_cell.angle_gamma   90.00
#
_symmetry.space_group_name_H-M   'P 1'
#
loop_
_entity.id
_entity.type
_entity.pdbx_description
1 polymer ?
#
loop_
_entity_poly.entity_id
_entity_poly.type
_entity_poly.pdbx_seq_one_letter_code
_entity_poly.pdbx_strand_id
1 'polypeptide(L)'
;MGLFDKLAGWLGLKKKEVNVLCLGLDNSGKTTIINQLKPSNAQTQDIVPTIGFSIEKFKTSSLSFTVFDMSGQGRYRNLWEHYYKEGQAIIFVVDSGDKLRMVVALKRNWTHS
;
A
#
# COMPACT_ATOMS: atom_id res chain seq x y z
N MET A 1 3.38 14.10 16.32
CA MET A 1 3.09 12.66 16.39
C MET A 1 2.12 12.31 15.26
N GLY A 2 2.58 11.58 14.25
CA GLY A 2 1.79 11.29 13.05
C GLY A 2 0.78 10.17 13.26
N LEU A 3 -0.18 10.04 12.33
CA LEU A 3 -1.20 8.97 12.32
C LEU A 3 -0.58 7.57 12.41
N PHE A 4 0.58 7.35 11.79
CA PHE A 4 1.24 6.04 11.75
C PHE A 4 2.08 5.72 12.99
N ASP A 5 2.59 6.71 13.72
CA ASP A 5 3.19 6.45 15.04
C ASP A 5 2.12 5.90 16.00
N LYS A 6 0.89 6.44 15.92
CA LYS A 6 -0.26 5.93 16.66
C LYS A 6 -0.68 4.54 16.19
N LEU A 7 -0.71 4.31 14.87
CA LEU A 7 -1.10 3.04 14.28
C LEU A 7 -0.11 1.92 14.65
N ALA A 8 1.19 2.20 14.64
CA ALA A 8 2.21 1.24 15.05
C ALA A 8 2.20 0.96 16.56
N GLY A 9 1.92 1.98 17.37
CA GLY A 9 1.66 1.81 18.79
C GLY A 9 0.45 0.91 19.05
N TRP A 10 -0.64 1.10 18.30
CA TRP A 10 -1.85 0.27 18.37
C TRP A 10 -1.62 -1.18 17.89
N LEU A 11 -0.83 -1.37 16.84
CA LEU A 11 -0.47 -2.69 16.32
C LEU A 11 0.58 -3.43 17.19
N GLY A 12 1.03 -2.83 18.29
CA GLY A 12 1.99 -3.46 19.20
C GLY A 12 3.34 -3.77 18.54
N LEU A 13 3.69 -3.03 17.48
CA LEU A 13 4.89 -3.30 16.69
C LEU A 13 6.14 -2.89 17.48
N LYS A 14 6.71 -3.85 18.22
CA LYS A 14 8.03 -3.72 18.89
C LYS A 14 9.19 -3.62 17.91
N LYS A 15 8.97 -3.96 16.63
CA LYS A 15 9.99 -3.92 15.57
C LYS A 15 10.05 -2.54 14.92
N LYS A 16 11.27 -2.00 14.79
CA LYS A 16 11.56 -0.77 14.03
C LYS A 16 11.38 -0.95 12.52
N GLU A 17 11.15 -2.15 12.04
CA GLU A 17 10.97 -2.47 10.62
C GLU A 17 9.60 -3.12 10.39
N VAL A 18 8.85 -2.57 9.42
CA VAL A 18 7.49 -3.00 9.10
C VAL A 18 7.36 -3.20 7.60
N ASN A 19 7.00 -4.42 7.21
CA ASN A 19 6.64 -4.77 5.85
C ASN A 19 5.14 -4.56 5.63
N VAL A 20 4.78 -3.77 4.62
CA VAL A 20 3.37 -3.43 4.33
C VAL A 20 3.06 -3.73 2.88
N LEU A 21 1.95 -4.41 2.60
CA LEU A 21 1.41 -4.50 1.26
C LEU A 21 0.47 -3.31 0.99
N CYS A 22 0.69 -2.58 -0.09
CA CYS A 22 -0.26 -1.59 -0.58
C CYS A 22 -1.05 -2.18 -1.74
N LEU A 23 -2.34 -2.42 -1.52
CA LEU A 23 -3.26 -3.10 -2.43
C LEU A 23 -4.44 -2.18 -2.79
N GLY A 24 -5.11 -2.47 -3.90
CA GLY A 24 -6.20 -1.64 -4.41
C GLY A 24 -6.26 -1.61 -5.93
N LEU A 25 -7.40 -1.20 -6.49
CA LEU A 25 -7.59 -1.17 -7.94
C LEU A 25 -6.62 -0.19 -8.62
N ASP A 26 -6.39 -0.38 -9.93
CA ASP A 26 -5.66 0.59 -10.73
C ASP A 26 -6.29 1.99 -10.61
N ASN A 27 -5.43 3.01 -10.65
CA ASN A 27 -5.81 4.41 -10.45
C ASN A 27 -6.42 4.74 -9.06
N SER A 28 -6.35 3.87 -8.06
CA SER A 28 -6.88 4.17 -6.73
C SER A 28 -6.03 5.14 -5.89
N GLY A 29 -4.84 5.53 -6.35
CA GLY A 29 -3.94 6.46 -5.64
C GLY A 29 -2.89 5.81 -4.73
N LYS A 30 -2.62 4.50 -4.87
CA LYS A 30 -1.63 3.75 -4.07
C LYS A 30 -0.23 4.38 -4.09
N THR A 31 0.35 4.55 -5.27
CA THR A 31 1.69 5.11 -5.41
C THR A 31 1.73 6.56 -4.90
N THR A 32 0.64 7.31 -5.08
CA THR A 32 0.49 8.67 -4.55
C THR A 32 0.51 8.72 -3.04
N ILE A 33 -0.29 7.89 -2.35
CA ILE A 33 -0.29 7.89 -0.88
C ILE A 33 1.06 7.41 -0.33
N ILE A 34 1.69 6.40 -0.94
CA ILE A 34 3.04 5.96 -0.55
C ILE A 34 4.05 7.08 -0.72
N ASN A 35 4.02 7.78 -1.86
CA ASN A 35 4.92 8.91 -2.12
C ASN A 35 4.75 10.03 -1.08
N GLN A 36 3.51 10.38 -0.73
CA GLN A 36 3.22 11.38 0.30
C GLN A 36 3.66 10.96 1.71
N LEU A 37 3.79 9.65 1.98
CA LEU A 37 4.31 9.13 3.25
C LEU A 37 5.83 9.18 3.37
N LYS A 38 6.55 9.32 2.25
CA LYS A 38 8.01 9.47 2.26
C LYS A 38 8.38 10.84 2.83
N PRO A 39 9.58 10.97 3.46
CA PRO A 39 10.16 12.27 3.81
C PRO A 39 10.14 13.22 2.60
N SER A 40 9.92 14.52 2.83
CA SER A 40 9.72 15.51 1.75
C SER A 40 10.83 15.55 0.71
N ASN A 41 12.07 15.24 1.10
CA ASN A 41 13.23 15.19 0.21
C ASN A 41 13.32 13.91 -0.65
N ALA A 42 12.46 12.92 -0.40
CA ALA A 42 12.40 11.64 -1.11
C ALA A 42 11.10 11.46 -1.92
N GLN A 43 10.26 12.50 -2.00
CA GLN A 43 9.03 12.49 -2.78
C GLN A 43 9.33 12.77 -4.27
N THR A 44 8.65 12.06 -5.16
CA THR A 44 8.68 12.32 -6.61
C THR A 44 7.47 13.17 -7.03
N GLN A 45 7.65 14.02 -8.06
CA GLN A 45 6.55 14.77 -8.69
C GLN A 45 5.83 13.93 -9.75
N ASP A 46 6.57 13.06 -10.44
CA ASP A 46 6.03 12.23 -11.50
C ASP A 46 5.65 10.86 -10.94
N ILE A 47 4.35 10.54 -11.00
CA ILE A 47 3.80 9.26 -10.62
C ILE A 47 3.15 8.63 -11.85
N VAL A 48 3.67 7.48 -12.26
CA VAL A 48 3.17 6.70 -13.39
C VAL A 48 2.48 5.43 -12.90
N PRO A 49 1.56 4.82 -13.70
CA PRO A 49 0.95 3.55 -13.33
C PRO A 49 1.98 2.44 -13.12
N THR A 50 1.95 1.79 -11.94
CA THR A 50 2.86 0.70 -11.58
C THR A 50 2.65 -0.54 -12.46
N ILE A 51 3.74 -1.08 -12.99
CA ILE A 51 3.79 -2.34 -13.74
C ILE A 51 4.25 -3.45 -12.78
N GLY A 52 3.44 -4.49 -12.59
CA GLY A 52 3.77 -5.57 -11.66
C GLY A 52 3.72 -5.10 -10.19
N PHE A 53 4.86 -4.69 -9.64
CA PHE A 53 4.99 -4.12 -8.29
C PHE A 53 6.24 -3.22 -8.18
N SER A 54 6.28 -2.36 -7.16
CA SER A 54 7.48 -1.64 -6.70
C SER A 54 7.74 -1.95 -5.22
N ILE A 55 9.00 -1.82 -4.80
CA ILE A 55 9.38 -1.87 -3.38
C ILE A 55 9.86 -0.48 -2.96
N GLU A 56 9.09 0.16 -2.09
CA GLU A 56 9.39 1.49 -1.57
C GLU A 56 9.86 1.39 -0.12
N LYS A 57 11.06 1.90 0.16
CA LYS A 57 11.63 1.91 1.51
C LYS A 57 11.78 3.33 2.01
N PHE A 58 11.21 3.62 3.17
CA PHE A 58 11.33 4.94 3.80
C PHE A 58 11.27 4.83 5.31
N LYS A 59 11.82 5.84 6.00
CA LYS A 59 11.78 5.92 7.45
C LYS A 59 10.86 7.06 7.89
N THR A 60 10.03 6.78 8.89
CA THR A 60 9.39 7.79 9.73
C THR A 60 10.16 7.90 11.04
N SER A 61 9.75 8.84 11.92
CA SER A 61 10.42 9.15 13.18
C SER A 61 10.78 7.92 14.04
N SER A 62 9.93 6.89 14.04
CA SER A 62 10.08 5.70 14.90
C SER A 62 10.22 4.38 14.14
N LEU A 63 9.96 4.35 12.83
CA LEU A 63 9.81 3.12 12.04
C LEU A 63 10.48 3.23 10.67
N SER A 64 10.94 2.09 10.16
CA SER A 64 11.38 1.89 8.80
C SER A 64 10.35 1.02 8.09
N PHE A 65 9.76 1.55 7.03
CA PHE A 65 8.78 0.85 6.21
C PHE A 65 9.46 0.23 4.99
N THR A 66 9.06 -1.00 4.69
CA THR A 66 9.21 -1.60 3.37
C THR A 66 7.80 -1.81 2.82
N VAL A 67 7.41 -0.98 1.85
CA VAL A 67 6.08 -1.06 1.24
C VAL A 67 6.18 -1.75 -0.12
N PHE A 68 5.40 -2.80 -0.30
CA PHE A 68 5.19 -3.47 -1.58
C PHE A 68 4.01 -2.78 -2.28
N ASP A 69 4.31 -1.85 -3.21
CA ASP A 69 3.30 -1.15 -4.02
C ASP A 69 2.86 -2.07 -5.17
N MET A 70 1.74 -2.76 -4.98
CA MET A 70 1.28 -3.76 -5.95
C MET A 70 0.45 -3.11 -7.06
N SER A 71 0.66 -3.52 -8.32
CA SER A 71 -0.17 -3.01 -9.41
C SER A 71 -1.63 -3.41 -9.23
N GLY A 72 -2.52 -2.45 -9.43
CA GLY A 72 -3.97 -2.68 -9.40
C GLY A 72 -4.57 -3.10 -10.74
N GLN A 73 -3.78 -3.14 -11.81
CA GLN A 73 -4.26 -3.51 -13.14
C GLN A 73 -4.68 -4.98 -13.16
N GLY A 74 -5.80 -5.30 -13.80
CA GLY A 74 -6.39 -6.66 -13.79
C GLY A 74 -5.38 -7.78 -14.10
N ARG A 75 -4.51 -7.58 -15.10
CA ARG A 75 -3.48 -8.55 -15.52
C ARG A 75 -2.36 -8.84 -14.51
N TYR A 76 -2.23 -8.01 -13.46
CA TYR A 76 -1.18 -8.14 -12.44
C TYR A 76 -1.73 -8.47 -11.05
N ARG A 77 -3.06 -8.52 -10.86
CA ARG A 77 -3.66 -8.77 -9.53
C ARG A 77 -3.36 -10.16 -8.97
N ASN A 78 -3.07 -11.14 -9.84
CA ASN A 78 -2.60 -12.46 -9.43
C ASN A 78 -1.26 -12.41 -8.66
N LEU A 79 -0.46 -11.35 -8.83
CA LEU A 79 0.77 -11.18 -8.06
C LEU A 79 0.51 -10.87 -6.59
N TRP A 80 -0.67 -10.38 -6.20
CA TRP A 80 -0.94 -9.97 -4.82
C TRP A 80 -0.75 -11.12 -3.84
N GLU A 81 -1.29 -12.29 -4.16
CA GLU A 81 -1.25 -13.49 -3.33
C GLU A 81 0.18 -13.99 -3.09
N HIS A 82 1.10 -13.70 -4.02
CA HIS A 82 2.50 -14.10 -3.90
C HIS A 82 3.23 -13.33 -2.81
N TYR A 83 2.73 -12.16 -2.40
CA TYR A 83 3.39 -11.27 -1.42
C TYR A 83 2.66 -11.22 -0.07
N TYR A 84 1.57 -11.97 0.11
CA TYR A 84 0.79 -11.95 1.36
C TYR A 84 1.58 -12.46 2.58
N LYS A 85 2.55 -13.35 2.38
CA LYS A 85 3.36 -13.90 3.48
C LYS A 85 4.43 -12.91 3.97
N GLU A 86 4.77 -11.94 3.13
CA GLU A 86 5.84 -10.96 3.31
C GLU A 86 5.35 -9.74 4.11
N GLY A 87 4.05 -9.45 4.07
CA GLY A 87 3.44 -8.30 4.72
C GLY A 87 2.98 -8.56 6.15
N GLN A 88 3.31 -7.64 7.04
CA GLN A 88 2.81 -7.59 8.42
C GLN A 88 1.52 -6.78 8.54
N ALA A 89 1.24 -5.93 7.55
CA ALA A 89 0.02 -5.13 7.46
C ALA A 89 -0.36 -4.89 6.00
N ILE A 90 -1.62 -4.55 5.77
CA ILE A 90 -2.16 -4.19 4.46
C ILE A 90 -2.70 -2.76 4.52
N ILE A 91 -2.29 -1.93 3.56
CA ILE A 91 -2.96 -0.69 3.22
C ILE A 91 -3.81 -0.97 1.98
N PHE A 92 -5.13 -0.93 2.14
CA PHE A 92 -6.06 -1.10 1.02
C PHE A 92 -6.61 0.25 0.58
N VAL A 93 -6.25 0.69 -0.62
CA VAL A 93 -6.58 2.02 -1.14
C VAL A 93 -7.76 1.95 -2.10
N VAL A 94 -8.81 2.69 -1.76
CA VAL A 94 -10.05 2.81 -2.53
C VAL A 94 -10.23 4.26 -2.97
N ASP A 95 -10.50 4.48 -4.24
CA ASP A 95 -10.92 5.78 -4.75
C ASP A 95 -12.41 5.99 -4.42
N SER A 96 -12.70 6.91 -3.51
CA SER A 96 -14.06 7.25 -3.10
C SER A 96 -14.87 7.98 -4.18
N GLY A 97 -14.18 8.60 -5.16
CA GLY A 97 -14.81 9.22 -6.32
C GLY A 97 -15.28 8.18 -7.36
N ASP A 98 -14.67 6.99 -7.39
CA ASP A 98 -15.01 5.94 -8.33
C ASP A 98 -16.14 5.03 -7.83
N LYS A 99 -17.36 5.56 -7.90
CA LYS A 99 -18.57 4.86 -7.46
C LYS A 99 -18.82 3.56 -8.24
N LEU A 100 -18.45 3.51 -9.52
CA LEU A 100 -18.67 2.33 -10.38
C LEU A 100 -17.79 1.16 -9.96
N ARG A 101 -16.52 1.42 -9.65
CA ARG A 101 -15.56 0.38 -9.28
C ARG A 101 -15.56 0.03 -7.80
N MET A 102 -16.35 0.72 -6.97
CA MET A 102 -16.56 0.37 -5.55
C MET A 102 -16.97 -1.10 -5.37
N VAL A 103 -17.90 -1.58 -6.20
CA VAL A 103 -18.35 -2.99 -6.15
C VAL A 103 -17.21 -3.95 -6.46
N VAL A 104 -16.31 -3.57 -7.37
CA VAL A 104 -15.16 -4.40 -7.77
C VAL A 104 -14.13 -4.44 -6.65
N ALA A 105 -13.90 -3.31 -5.97
CA ALA A 105 -13.00 -3.23 -4.82
C ALA A 105 -13.49 -4.12 -3.66
N LEU A 106 -14.81 -4.23 -3.47
CA LEU A 106 -15.40 -5.08 -2.43
C LEU A 106 -15.43 -6.57 -2.82
N LYS A 107 -15.75 -6.89 -4.08
CA LYS A 107 -16.16 -8.24 -4.50
C LYS A 107 -15.01 -9.16 -4.92
N ARG A 108 -13.83 -8.62 -5.28
CA ARG A 108 -12.74 -9.41 -5.89
C ARG A 108 -11.59 -9.81 -4.97
N ASN A 109 -11.59 -9.38 -3.71
CA ASN A 109 -10.41 -9.55 -2.84
C ASN A 109 -10.49 -10.67 -1.81
N TRP A 110 -11.61 -11.39 -1.72
CA TRP A 110 -11.88 -12.27 -0.57
C TRP A 110 -12.54 -13.61 -0.92
N THR A 111 -12.59 -14.01 -2.20
CA THR A 111 -13.38 -15.20 -2.61
C THR A 111 -12.59 -16.48 -2.83
N HIS A 112 -11.31 -16.56 -2.41
CA HIS A 112 -10.52 -17.79 -2.50
C HIS A 112 -9.77 -18.12 -1.20
N SER A 113 -10.26 -17.62 -0.06
CA SER A 113 -9.85 -18.09 1.28
C SER A 113 -10.79 -19.20 1.75
#